data_AF-A0A2N7B903-F1
#
_entry.id   AF-A0A2N7B903-F1
#
_cell.length_a   1.000
_cell.length_b   1.000
_cell.length_c   1.000
_cell.angle_alpha   90.00
_cell.angle_beta   90.00
_cell.angle_gamma   90.00
#
_symmetry.space_group_name_H-M   'P 1'
#
loop_
_entity.id
_entity.type
_entity.pdbx_description
1 polymer ?
#
loop_
_entity_poly.entity_id
_entity_poly.type
_entity_poly.pdbx_seq_one_letter_code
_entity_poly.pdbx_strand_id
1 'polypeptide(L)' 'MNWPERYKRFKKHYGLTNKKVAELIGNTEDSVRVITRSDESFPAWAKLAIIIFEREHIEKE' A
#
# COMPACT_ATOMS: atom_id res chain seq x y z
N MET A 1 1.61 11.68 -8.62
CA MET A 1 0.66 10.87 -7.83
C MET A 1 1.26 10.69 -6.45
N ASN A 2 0.47 10.72 -5.37
CA ASN A 2 0.96 10.53 -4.00
C ASN A 2 0.68 9.10 -3.53
N TRP A 3 1.47 8.15 -4.00
CA TRP A 3 1.36 6.73 -3.66
C TRP A 3 1.56 6.45 -2.17
N PRO A 4 2.52 7.08 -1.45
CA PRO A 4 2.64 6.91 -0.01
C PRO A 4 1.36 7.29 0.75
N GLU A 5 0.69 8.38 0.37
CA GLU A 5 -0.58 8.76 0.99
C GLU A 5 -1.71 7.78 0.67
N ARG A 6 -1.85 7.38 -0.60
CA ARG A 6 -2.85 6.38 -1.01
C ARG A 6 -2.65 5.05 -0.28
N TYR A 7 -1.39 4.64 -0.13
CA TYR A 7 -1.03 3.45 0.62
C TYR A 7 -1.34 3.54 2.11
N LYS A 8 -1.15 4.71 2.72
CA LYS A 8 -1.59 4.96 4.12
C LYS A 8 -3.10 4.80 4.25
N ARG A 9 -3.89 5.32 3.31
CA ARG A 9 -5.36 5.16 3.30
C ARG A 9 -5.78 3.71 3.13
N PHE A 10 -5.22 3.02 2.14
CA PHE A 10 -5.42 1.58 1.90
C PHE A 10 -5.15 0.76 3.17
N LYS A 11 -3.96 0.92 3.77
CA LYS A 11 -3.61 0.21 5.01
C LYS A 11 -4.55 0.53 6.16
N LYS A 12 -4.92 1.80 6.33
CA LYS A 12 -5.84 2.24 7.39
C LYS A 12 -7.22 1.59 7.22
N HIS A 13 -7.73 1.50 6.00
CA HIS A 13 -9.03 0.88 5.71
C HIS A 13 -9.06 -0.60 6.15
N TYR A 14 -8.01 -1.36 5.81
CA TYR A 14 -7.92 -2.78 6.16
C TYR A 14 -7.28 -3.06 7.53
N GLY A 15 -6.97 -2.03 8.33
CA GLY A 15 -6.27 -2.22 9.61
C GLY A 15 -4.88 -2.85 9.49
N LEU A 16 -4.20 -2.67 8.36
CA LEU A 16 -2.91 -3.30 8.08
C LEU A 16 -1.72 -2.49 8.64
N THR A 17 -0.77 -3.21 9.22
CA THR A 17 0.55 -2.67 9.61
C THR A 17 1.61 -3.03 8.56
N ASN A 18 2.76 -2.35 8.55
CA ASN A 18 3.88 -2.73 7.68
C ASN A 18 4.36 -4.16 7.97
N LYS A 19 4.40 -4.55 9.24
CA LYS A 19 4.67 -5.93 9.67
C LYS A 19 3.70 -6.91 9.01
N LYS A 20 2.39 -6.64 9.07
CA LYS A 20 1.39 -7.55 8.52
C LYS A 20 1.51 -7.67 7.00
N VAL A 21 1.75 -6.56 6.31
CA VAL A 21 2.01 -6.57 4.87
C VAL A 21 3.26 -7.38 4.55
N ALA A 22 4.33 -7.20 5.31
CA ALA A 22 5.58 -7.93 5.14
C ALA A 22 5.38 -9.45 5.28
N GLU A 23 4.62 -9.89 6.29
CA GLU A 23 4.23 -11.29 6.47
C GLU A 23 3.44 -11.84 5.27
N LEU A 24 2.51 -11.08 4.71
CA LEU A 24 1.67 -11.52 3.59
C LEU A 24 2.44 -11.68 2.28
N ILE A 25 3.43 -10.83 2.04
CA ILE A 25 4.17 -10.80 0.76
C ILE A 25 5.55 -11.47 0.86
N GLY A 26 5.90 -12.06 2.01
CA GLY A 26 7.20 -12.71 2.22
C GLY A 26 8.38 -11.75 2.26
N ASN A 27 8.20 -10.55 2.81
CA ASN A 27 9.25 -9.53 2.97
C ASN A 27 9.55 -9.24 4.45
N THR A 28 10.55 -8.40 4.70
CA THR A 28 10.79 -7.81 6.03
C THR A 28 10.00 -6.51 6.20
N GLU A 29 9.67 -6.16 7.45
CA GLU A 29 8.98 -4.90 7.77
C GLU A 29 9.78 -3.67 7.31
N ASP A 30 11.10 -3.68 7.52
CA ASP A 30 12.00 -2.62 7.06
C ASP A 30 11.99 -2.47 5.54
N SER A 31 12.00 -3.59 4.80
CA SER A 31 11.92 -3.57 3.34
C SER A 31 10.63 -2.89 2.88
N VAL A 32 9.48 -3.31 3.42
CA VAL A 32 8.17 -2.70 3.11
C VAL A 32 8.17 -1.21 3.45
N ARG A 33 8.72 -0.81 4.61
CA ARG A 33 8.80 0.59 5.01
C ARG A 33 9.62 1.43 4.03
N VAL A 34 10.76 0.92 3.56
CA VAL A 34 11.67 1.64 2.66
C VAL A 34 11.05 1.80 1.28
N ILE A 35 10.57 0.71 0.67
CA ILE A 35 10.05 0.73 -0.70
C ILE A 35 8.73 1.50 -0.84
N THR A 36 7.96 1.66 0.25
CA THR A 36 6.68 2.40 0.23
C THR A 36 6.79 3.86 0.68
N ARG A 37 8.02 4.38 0.87
CA ARG A 37 8.26 5.74 1.35
C ARG A 37 8.32 6.80 0.25
N SER A 38 8.77 6.44 -0.95
CA SER A 38 8.94 7.36 -2.08
C SER A 38 8.02 6.96 -3.24
N ASP A 39 7.55 7.95 -4.00
CA ASP A 39 6.76 7.75 -5.21
C ASP A 39 7.56 7.12 -6.35
N GLU A 40 8.83 7.51 -6.49
CA GLU A 40 9.70 7.07 -7.60
C GLU A 40 9.98 5.58 -7.57
N SER A 41 10.18 5.02 -6.37
CA SER A 41 10.48 3.61 -6.14
C SER A 41 9.26 2.81 -5.64
N PHE A 42 8.06 3.40 -5.71
CA PHE A 42 6.88 2.77 -5.14
C PHE A 42 6.54 1.46 -5.88
N PRO A 43 6.39 0.33 -5.17
CA PRO A 43 6.32 -0.99 -5.79
C PRO A 43 5.04 -1.21 -6.60
N ALA A 44 5.17 -1.83 -7.77
CA ALA A 44 4.07 -2.05 -8.70
C ALA A 44 2.92 -2.88 -8.10
N TRP A 45 3.23 -3.90 -7.30
CA TRP A 45 2.22 -4.71 -6.61
C TRP A 45 1.34 -3.87 -5.68
N ALA A 46 1.94 -2.92 -4.97
CA ALA A 46 1.22 -2.05 -4.05
C ALA A 46 0.36 -1.04 -4.83
N LYS A 47 0.86 -0.53 -5.97
CA LYS A 47 0.07 0.32 -6.87
C LYS A 47 -1.19 -0.41 -7.33
N LEU A 48 -1.05 -1.66 -7.78
CA LEU A 48 -2.18 -2.46 -8.24
C LEU A 48 -3.20 -2.69 -7.11
N ALA A 49 -2.75 -3.10 -5.92
CA ALA A 49 -3.63 -3.30 -4.77
C ALA A 49 -4.40 -2.03 -4.37
N ILE A 50 -3.72 -0.88 -4.37
CA ILE A 50 -4.33 0.42 -4.09
C ILE A 50 -5.38 0.78 -5.17
N ILE A 51 -5.06 0.60 -6.45
CA ILE A 51 -5.99 0.92 -7.55
C ILE A 51 -7.27 0.08 -7.44
N ILE A 52 -7.14 -1.21 -7.16
CA ILE A 52 -8.29 -2.10 -6.98
C ILE A 52 -9.14 -1.63 -5.79
N PHE A 53 -8.51 -1.36 -4.65
CA PHE A 53 -9.19 -0.83 -3.46
C PHE A 53 -9.96 0.47 -3.76
N GLU A 54 -9.34 1.43 -4.45
CA GLU A 54 -9.97 2.70 -4.74
C GLU A 54 -11.18 2.56 -5.68
N ARG A 55 -11.10 1.68 -6.68
CA ARG A 55 -12.23 1.36 -7.57
C ARG A 55 -13.40 0.72 -6.83
N GLU A 56 -13.12 -0.14 -5.86
CA GLU A 56 -14.17 -0.87 -5.16
C GLU A 56 -14.83 -0.07 -4.04
N HIS A 57 -14.10 0.88 -3.43
CA HIS A 57 -14.49 1.52 -2.18
C HIS A 57 -14.50 3.05 -2.19
N ILE A 58 -13.90 3.72 -3.19
CA ILE A 58 -13.83 5.20 -3.24
C ILE A 58 -14.56 5.74 -4.47
N GLU A 59 -14.44 5.12 -5.64
CA GLU A 59 -15.07 5.59 -6.89
C GLU A 59 -16.57 5.21 -7.02
N LYS A 60 -17.19 4.66 -5.97
CA LYS A 60 -18.63 4.33 -5.95
C LYS A 60 -19.53 5.44 -5.37
N GLU A 61 -18.99 6.62 -5.10
CA GLU A 61 -19.76 7.82 -4.73
C GLU A 61 -20.05 8.72 -5.93
#